data_AF-A0A5A7TFD5-F1
#
_entry.id   AF-A0A5A7TFD5-F1
#
_cell.length_a   1.000
_cell.length_b   1.000
_cell.length_c   1.000
_cell.angle_alpha   90.00
_cell.angle_beta   90.00
_cell.angle_gamma   90.00
#
_symmetry.space_group_name_H-M   'P 1'
#
loop_
_entity.id
_entity.type
_entity.pdbx_description
1 polymer ?
#
loop_
_entity_poly.entity_id
_entity_poly.type
_entity_poly.pdbx_seq_one_letter_code
_entity_poly.pdbx_strand_id
1 'polypeptide(L)'
;MSFYGIIEDIWEVSYNTFNIVLFKCKWVENKIGVRTDDLHFTLVDLSRIGHSSDSFIIATQGKQVFFVSDPVDPRWSVVVMPPQKDFPYKCANDDLGDMLSHYSSVSKWNTTSDIDESRDTYTKLDCEGTWVTT
;
A
#
# COMPACT_ATOMS: atom_id res chain seq x y z
N MET A 1 0.57 7.73 -12.79
CA MET A 1 0.40 6.38 -13.36
C MET A 1 0.36 5.41 -12.19
N SER A 2 -0.63 4.52 -12.14
CA SER A 2 -0.80 3.59 -11.00
C SER A 2 -0.05 2.28 -11.27
N PHE A 3 0.39 1.62 -10.21
CA PHE A 3 0.99 0.28 -10.27
C PHE A 3 0.14 -0.68 -9.46
N TYR A 4 -0.03 -1.89 -9.99
CA TYR A 4 -0.77 -2.96 -9.35
C TYR A 4 0.15 -4.16 -9.19
N GLY A 5 0.08 -4.82 -8.05
CA GLY A 5 0.96 -5.94 -7.76
C GLY A 5 0.48 -6.70 -6.54
N ILE A 6 1.14 -7.84 -6.33
CA ILE A 6 0.96 -8.66 -5.13
C ILE A 6 2.18 -8.48 -4.24
N ILE A 7 1.94 -8.33 -2.94
CA ILE A 7 3.04 -8.35 -1.96
C ILE A 7 3.61 -9.76 -1.94
N GLU A 8 4.91 -9.87 -2.21
CA GLU A 8 5.68 -11.10 -2.11
C GLU A 8 6.27 -11.24 -0.70
N ASP A 9 6.93 -10.19 -0.21
CA ASP A 9 7.56 -10.17 1.11
C ASP A 9 7.31 -8.83 1.82
N ILE A 10 7.30 -8.87 3.16
CA ILE A 10 7.23 -7.68 4.02
C ILE A 10 8.52 -7.61 4.81
N TRP A 11 9.24 -6.51 4.68
CA TRP A 11 10.55 -6.30 5.29
C TRP A 11 10.45 -5.15 6.28
N GLU A 12 10.95 -5.34 7.50
CA GLU A 12 11.16 -4.24 8.44
C GLU A 12 12.66 -3.89 8.44
N VAL A 13 12.96 -2.65 8.06
CA VAL A 13 14.31 -2.11 8.06
C VAL A 13 14.46 -1.24 9.29
N SER A 14 15.34 -1.66 10.20
CA SER A 14 15.64 -0.89 11.40
C SER A 14 16.82 0.04 11.14
N TYR A 15 16.57 1.34 11.24
CA TYR A 15 17.60 2.35 11.39
C TYR A 15 17.80 2.61 12.89
N ASN A 16 18.96 3.12 13.26
CA ASN A 16 19.28 3.43 14.67
C ASN A 16 18.23 4.31 15.38
N THR A 17 17.47 5.09 14.62
CA THR A 17 16.52 6.08 15.14
C THR A 17 15.05 5.73 14.86
N PHE A 18 14.76 4.91 13.85
CA PHE A 18 13.38 4.55 13.46
C PHE A 18 13.34 3.30 12.59
N ASN A 19 12.17 2.66 12.48
CA ASN A 19 11.96 1.53 11.60
C ASN A 19 11.09 1.93 10.41
N ILE A 20 11.37 1.38 9.24
CA ILE A 20 10.54 1.51 8.04
C ILE A 20 10.10 0.11 7.62
N VAL A 21 8.82 -0.06 7.26
CA VAL A 21 8.40 -1.25 6.50
C VAL A 21 8.42 -1.00 5.01
N LEU A 22 9.04 -1.94 4.31
CA LEU A 22 9.05 -2.06 2.88
C LEU A 22 8.20 -3.27 2.47
N PHE A 23 7.41 -3.10 1.42
CA PHE A 23 6.79 -4.22 0.72
C PHE A 23 7.60 -4.52 -0.53
N LYS A 24 8.03 -5.76 -0.66
CA LYS A 24 8.51 -6.29 -1.91
C LYS A 24 7.31 -6.81 -2.68
N CYS A 25 7.10 -6.28 -3.88
CA CYS A 25 5.93 -6.52 -4.69
C CYS A 25 6.32 -7.15 -6.03
N LYS A 26 5.54 -8.13 -6.47
CA LYS A 26 5.49 -8.55 -7.88
C LYS A 26 4.54 -7.62 -8.61
N TRP A 27 5.12 -6.67 -9.34
CA TRP A 27 4.36 -5.68 -10.10
C TRP A 27 3.88 -6.25 -11.43
N VAL A 28 2.68 -5.86 -11.83
CA VAL A 28 2.15 -6.12 -13.16
C VAL A 28 2.80 -5.16 -14.16
N GLU A 29 3.15 -5.65 -15.35
CA GLU A 29 3.64 -4.82 -16.45
C GLU A 29 2.51 -3.92 -16.98
N ASN A 30 2.62 -2.61 -16.74
CA ASN A 30 1.53 -1.66 -17.01
C ASN A 30 1.10 -1.62 -18.48
N LYS A 31 2.00 -1.86 -19.44
CA LYS A 31 1.68 -1.74 -20.88
C LYS A 31 0.77 -2.84 -21.40
N ILE A 32 0.83 -4.03 -20.80
CA ILE A 32 0.19 -5.25 -21.35
C ILE A 32 -0.73 -5.90 -20.31
N GLY A 33 -0.38 -5.79 -19.02
CA GLY A 33 -1.10 -6.41 -17.93
C GLY A 33 -2.14 -5.52 -17.26
N VAL A 34 -2.33 -4.27 -17.70
CA VAL A 34 -3.34 -3.36 -17.15
C VAL A 34 -4.16 -2.76 -18.28
N ARG A 35 -5.50 -2.81 -18.14
CA ARG A 35 -6.43 -2.16 -19.07
C ARG A 35 -7.67 -1.66 -18.35
N THR A 36 -8.42 -0.82 -19.04
CA THR A 36 -9.76 -0.39 -18.61
C THR A 36 -10.78 -0.95 -19.58
N ASP A 37 -11.87 -1.52 -19.07
CA ASP A 37 -12.97 -2.00 -19.90
C ASP A 37 -13.97 -0.89 -20.26
N ASP A 38 -14.99 -1.24 -21.06
CA ASP A 38 -16.03 -0.29 -21.49
C ASP A 38 -16.90 0.22 -20.32
N LEU A 39 -16.93 -0.52 -19.21
CA LEU A 39 -17.63 -0.16 -17.97
C LEU A 39 -16.74 0.65 -17.02
N HIS A 40 -15.54 1.02 -17.46
CA HIS A 40 -14.54 1.80 -16.72
C HIS A 40 -13.93 1.07 -15.51
N PHE A 41 -14.07 -0.26 -15.43
CA PHE A 41 -13.34 -1.06 -14.46
C PHE A 41 -11.88 -1.22 -14.89
N THR A 42 -10.98 -1.12 -13.91
CA THR A 42 -9.58 -1.49 -14.12
C THR A 42 -9.43 -3.00 -14.02
N LEU A 43 -8.91 -3.60 -15.08
CA LEU A 43 -8.60 -5.01 -15.18
C LEU A 43 -7.09 -5.20 -15.16
N VAL A 44 -6.64 -6.18 -14.37
CA VAL A 44 -5.23 -6.55 -14.27
C VAL A 44 -5.02 -8.04 -14.57
N ASP A 45 -3.98 -8.35 -15.30
CA ASP A 45 -3.49 -9.72 -15.52
C ASP A 45 -2.29 -9.96 -14.59
N LEU A 46 -2.55 -10.60 -13.45
CA LEU A 46 -1.54 -10.88 -12.42
C LEU A 46 -0.44 -11.86 -12.87
N SER A 47 -0.61 -12.53 -14.02
CA SER A 47 0.43 -13.39 -14.61
C SER A 47 1.50 -12.59 -15.36
N ARG A 48 1.20 -11.33 -15.74
CA ARG A 48 2.08 -10.45 -16.53
C ARG A 48 2.96 -9.62 -15.61
N ILE A 49 3.98 -10.25 -15.04
CA ILE A 49 4.91 -9.56 -14.14
C ILE A 49 5.90 -8.70 -14.93
N GLY A 50 6.10 -7.47 -14.46
CA GLY A 50 7.08 -6.50 -14.93
C GLY A 50 7.80 -5.83 -13.75
N HIS A 51 8.61 -4.81 -14.04
CA HIS A 51 9.30 -3.99 -13.03
C HIS A 51 10.08 -4.79 -11.96
N SER A 52 10.67 -5.93 -12.34
CA SER A 52 11.42 -6.80 -11.40
C SER A 52 12.66 -6.15 -10.81
N SER A 53 13.18 -5.09 -11.43
CA SER A 53 14.30 -4.30 -10.90
C SER A 53 13.87 -3.28 -9.84
N ASP A 54 12.58 -2.96 -9.75
CA ASP A 54 12.02 -1.93 -8.86
C ASP A 54 10.80 -2.50 -8.11
N SER A 55 11.08 -3.48 -7.24
CA SER A 55 10.04 -4.25 -6.55
C SER A 55 9.65 -3.69 -5.18
N PHE A 56 10.36 -2.69 -4.65
CA PHE A 56 10.16 -2.25 -3.27
C PHE A 56 9.37 -0.94 -3.19
N ILE A 57 8.40 -0.88 -2.28
CA ILE A 57 7.72 0.36 -1.88
C ILE A 57 7.70 0.49 -0.36
N ILE A 58 7.62 1.72 0.15
CA ILE A 58 7.34 1.95 1.56
C ILE A 58 5.85 1.65 1.80
N ALA A 59 5.52 0.96 2.90
CA ALA A 59 4.14 0.58 3.19
C ALA A 59 3.15 1.75 3.15
N THR A 60 3.56 2.93 3.61
CA THR A 60 2.72 4.14 3.64
C THR A 60 2.42 4.72 2.26
N GLN A 61 3.18 4.34 1.24
CA GLN A 61 2.95 4.76 -0.16
C GLN A 61 1.99 3.79 -0.89
N GLY A 62 1.79 2.59 -0.35
CA GLY A 62 0.90 1.59 -0.91
C GLY A 62 -0.56 1.86 -0.54
N LYS A 63 -1.47 1.49 -1.44
CA LYS A 63 -2.92 1.44 -1.16
C LYS A 63 -3.39 0.00 -1.31
N GLN A 64 -4.10 -0.52 -0.31
CA GLN A 64 -4.67 -1.86 -0.39
C GLN A 64 -5.80 -1.89 -1.43
N VAL A 65 -5.78 -2.91 -2.28
CA VAL A 65 -6.80 -3.24 -3.27
C VAL A 65 -7.07 -4.74 -3.24
N PHE A 66 -8.23 -5.15 -3.74
CA PHE A 66 -8.58 -6.55 -3.96
C PHE A 66 -8.65 -6.84 -5.45
N PHE A 67 -8.31 -8.07 -5.81
CA PHE A 67 -8.42 -8.58 -7.17
C PHE A 67 -9.52 -9.63 -7.20
N VAL A 68 -10.56 -9.39 -8.00
CA VAL A 68 -11.68 -10.31 -8.19
C VAL A 68 -11.64 -10.82 -9.62
N SER A 69 -11.61 -12.14 -9.81
CA SER A 69 -11.61 -12.73 -11.16
C SER A 69 -12.78 -12.23 -11.99
N ASP A 70 -12.50 -11.79 -13.21
CA ASP A 70 -13.54 -11.39 -14.16
C ASP A 70 -14.36 -12.63 -14.57
N PRO A 71 -15.70 -12.58 -14.48
CA PRO A 71 -16.56 -13.68 -14.93
C PRO A 71 -16.49 -13.94 -16.44
N VAL A 72 -16.08 -12.96 -17.25
CA VAL A 72 -16.01 -13.10 -18.72
C VAL A 72 -14.69 -13.73 -19.16
N ASP A 73 -13.55 -13.20 -18.71
CA ASP A 73 -12.23 -13.77 -18.96
C ASP A 73 -11.44 -13.94 -17.65
N PRO A 74 -11.34 -15.18 -17.11
CA PRO A 74 -10.65 -15.47 -15.86
C PRO A 74 -9.16 -15.11 -15.84
N ARG A 75 -8.54 -14.80 -16.99
CA ARG A 75 -7.18 -14.24 -17.05
C ARG A 75 -7.11 -12.87 -16.38
N TRP A 76 -8.18 -12.11 -16.43
CA TRP A 76 -8.24 -10.76 -15.87
C TRP A 76 -8.86 -10.77 -14.48
N SER A 77 -8.43 -9.83 -13.66
CA SER A 77 -9.02 -9.55 -12.36
C SER A 77 -9.41 -8.08 -12.29
N VAL A 78 -10.64 -7.83 -11.86
CA VAL A 78 -11.15 -6.49 -11.54
C VAL A 78 -10.49 -6.00 -10.26
N VAL A 79 -9.96 -4.78 -10.32
CA VAL A 79 -9.41 -4.09 -9.14
C VAL A 79 -10.56 -3.48 -8.34
N VAL A 80 -10.70 -3.90 -7.09
CA VAL A 80 -11.73 -3.40 -6.17
C VAL A 80 -11.06 -2.65 -5.02
N MET A 81 -11.49 -1.41 -4.82
CA MET A 81 -11.08 -0.62 -3.66
C MET A 81 -11.88 -1.04 -2.43
N PRO A 82 -11.25 -1.33 -1.28
CA PRO A 82 -11.99 -1.45 -0.03
C PRO A 82 -12.78 -0.16 0.25
N PRO A 83 -13.96 -0.25 0.87
CA PRO A 83 -14.63 0.92 1.43
C PRO A 83 -13.67 1.62 2.41
N GLN A 84 -13.56 2.94 2.31
CA GLN A 84 -12.77 3.70 3.27
C GLN A 84 -13.46 3.60 4.62
N LYS A 85 -12.70 3.17 5.63
CA LYS A 85 -13.20 3.06 7.00
C LYS A 85 -13.18 4.46 7.60
N ASP A 86 -14.22 5.25 7.30
CA ASP A 86 -14.47 6.51 7.97
C ASP A 86 -14.92 6.20 9.39
N PHE A 87 -13.96 6.03 10.30
CA PHE A 87 -14.26 6.02 11.71
C PHE A 87 -14.24 7.46 12.23
N PRO A 88 -15.40 8.09 12.48
CA PRO A 88 -15.41 9.27 13.32
C PRO A 88 -14.97 8.83 14.73
N TYR A 89 -13.77 9.23 15.12
CA TYR A 89 -13.35 9.18 16.52
C TYR A 89 -14.28 10.09 17.33
N LYS A 90 -15.38 9.53 17.82
CA LYS A 90 -16.11 10.07 18.96
C LYS A 90 -15.71 9.21 20.15
N CYS A 91 -14.54 9.50 20.71
CA CYS A 91 -14.29 9.15 22.10
C CYS A 91 -15.20 10.02 22.95
N ALA A 92 -16.36 9.47 23.30
CA ALA A 92 -17.15 9.89 24.43
C ALA A 92 -17.73 8.62 25.05
N ASN A 93 -16.95 8.07 25.98
CA ASN A 93 -17.35 7.45 27.22
C ASN A 93 -18.53 6.43 27.20
N ASP A 94 -18.17 5.22 27.65
CA ASP A 94 -18.93 4.34 28.54
C ASP A 94 -20.13 3.58 27.94
N ASP A 95 -19.87 2.41 27.35
CA ASP A 95 -20.40 1.10 27.80
C ASP A 95 -20.21 0.01 26.71
N LEU A 96 -19.63 -1.13 27.12
CA LEU A 96 -19.92 -2.52 26.71
C LEU A 96 -20.28 -2.80 25.23
N GLY A 97 -19.61 -3.63 24.44
CA GLY A 97 -18.80 -4.81 24.69
C GLY A 97 -18.89 -5.72 23.45
N ASP A 98 -17.87 -6.53 23.21
CA ASP A 98 -17.90 -7.73 22.34
C ASP A 98 -17.82 -7.62 20.80
N MET A 99 -17.02 -6.70 20.24
CA MET A 99 -16.54 -6.89 18.85
C MET A 99 -15.18 -6.27 18.52
N LEU A 100 -14.29 -6.18 19.52
CA LEU A 100 -12.94 -5.60 19.33
C LEU A 100 -11.85 -6.66 19.05
N SER A 101 -12.18 -7.94 18.84
CA SER A 101 -11.19 -9.02 19.01
C SER A 101 -10.36 -9.39 17.78
N HIS A 102 -10.68 -9.00 16.54
CA HIS A 102 -9.91 -9.50 15.39
C HIS A 102 -9.78 -8.51 14.22
N TYR A 103 -8.98 -7.44 14.37
CA TYR A 103 -7.96 -7.11 13.36
C TYR A 103 -6.97 -6.08 13.93
N SER A 104 -5.69 -6.26 13.61
CA SER A 104 -4.66 -5.27 13.92
C SER A 104 -4.75 -4.10 12.94
N SER A 105 -5.01 -2.90 13.46
CA SER A 105 -4.89 -1.65 12.71
C SER A 105 -3.45 -1.45 12.23
N VAL A 106 -3.26 -1.46 10.90
CA VAL A 106 -1.98 -1.15 10.23
C VAL A 106 -1.55 0.32 10.47
N SER A 107 -2.42 1.16 11.05
CA SER A 107 -2.12 2.56 11.39
C SER A 107 -1.28 2.75 12.65
N LYS A 108 -0.92 1.70 13.40
CA LYS A 108 -0.18 1.81 14.66
C LYS A 108 1.35 1.94 14.48
N TRP A 109 1.80 2.39 13.31
CA TRP A 109 3.23 2.60 13.01
C TRP A 109 3.63 4.07 13.02
N ASN A 110 2.72 4.98 13.36
CA ASN A 110 3.07 6.38 13.58
C ASN A 110 3.34 6.59 15.08
N THR A 111 4.54 6.26 15.52
CA THR A 111 5.09 6.77 16.77
C THR A 111 5.71 8.14 16.50
N THR A 112 4.91 9.16 16.81
CA THR A 112 5.29 10.38 17.52
C THR A 112 6.51 11.17 17.01
N SER A 113 6.23 12.22 16.25
CA SER A 113 6.81 13.53 16.51
C SER A 113 5.82 14.59 16.03
N ASP A 114 5.25 15.34 16.97
CA ASP A 114 4.45 16.53 16.74
C ASP A 114 5.23 17.50 15.84
N ILE A 115 4.79 17.74 14.61
CA ILE A 115 5.19 18.94 13.86
C ILE A 115 3.98 19.51 13.12
N ASP A 116 3.76 20.76 13.49
CA ASP A 116 2.86 21.82 13.08
C ASP A 116 2.48 21.90 11.59
N GLU A 117 1.27 22.39 11.39
CA GLU A 117 0.61 22.65 10.11
C GLU A 117 1.22 23.89 9.45
N SER A 118 2.07 23.70 8.44
CA SER A 118 2.36 24.78 7.49
C SER A 118 2.64 24.24 6.10
N ARG A 119 1.89 24.76 5.12
CA ARG A 119 2.12 24.57 3.69
C ARG A 119 3.58 24.91 3.38
N ASP A 120 4.32 23.98 2.76
CA ASP A 120 5.21 24.26 1.64
C ASP A 120 5.80 22.97 1.03
N THR A 121 5.68 22.88 -0.29
CA THR A 121 6.60 22.24 -1.25
C THR A 121 7.24 20.89 -0.86
N TYR A 122 6.72 19.80 -1.42
CA TYR A 122 7.36 18.48 -1.40
C TYR A 122 8.62 18.44 -2.29
N THR A 123 9.71 19.03 -1.83
CA THR A 123 11.04 18.66 -2.30
C THR A 123 11.53 17.48 -1.45
N LYS A 124 11.72 16.33 -2.10
CA LYS A 124 12.51 15.23 -1.54
C LYS A 124 13.86 15.79 -1.11
N LEU A 125 14.15 15.77 0.20
CA LEU A 125 15.54 15.78 0.63
C LEU A 125 16.07 14.39 0.32
N ASP A 126 16.91 14.29 -0.71
CA ASP A 126 17.67 13.07 -0.96
C ASP A 126 18.66 12.90 0.19
N CYS A 127 18.25 12.13 1.21
CA CYS A 127 19.15 11.67 2.24
C CYS A 127 20.14 10.71 1.57
N GLU A 128 21.37 11.16 1.36
CA GLU A 128 22.47 10.39 0.79
C GLU A 128 22.64 9.08 1.58
N GLY A 129 22.33 7.95 0.94
CA GLY A 129 22.47 6.64 1.55
C GLY A 129 23.93 6.34 1.88
N THR A 130 24.20 5.88 3.10
CA THR A 130 25.54 5.47 3.51
C THR A 130 25.83 4.07 2.97
N TRP A 131 26.86 3.97 2.12
CA TRP A 131 27.36 2.69 1.64
C TRP A 131 28.18 1.99 2.71
N VAL A 132 27.82 0.75 3.06
CA VAL A 132 28.66 -0.13 3.89
C VAL A 132 29.46 -1.01 2.95
N THR A 133 30.75 -0.74 2.83
CA THR A 133 31.69 -1.60 2.10
C THR A 133 32.15 -2.73 3.03
N THR A 134 31.98 -3.98 2.58
CA THR A 134 32.57 -5.19 3.18
C THR A 134 34.03 -5.36 2.78
#